data_AF-A0A2U1WQQ7-F1
#
_entry.id   AF-A0A2U1WQQ7-F1
#
_cell.length_a   1.000
_cell.length_b   1.000
_cell.length_c   1.000
_cell.angle_alpha   90.00
_cell.angle_beta   90.00
_cell.angle_gamma   90.00
#
_symmetry.space_group_name_H-M   'P 1'
#
loop_
_entity.id
_entity.type
_entity.pdbx_description
1 polymer ?
#
loop_
_entity_poly.entity_id
_entity_poly.type
_entity_poly.pdbx_seq_one_letter_code
_entity_poly.pdbx_strand_id
1 'polypeptide(L)' 'MTKVLWLLTAVASVIAGLVMFVGISKANGAPQEAAVSAMALGIAIIPYVFTRAWEGMASDK' A
#
# COMPACT_ATOMS: atom_id res chain seq x y z
N MET A 1 16.56 11.35 1.18
CA MET A 1 15.43 11.02 0.29
C MET A 1 14.81 9.68 0.64
N THR A 2 15.61 8.61 0.74
CA THR A 2 15.15 7.24 1.05
C THR A 2 14.30 7.13 2.32
N LYS A 3 14.69 7.82 3.42
CA LYS A 3 13.91 7.82 4.67
C LYS A 3 12.49 8.38 4.52
N VAL A 4 12.30 9.37 3.64
CA VAL A 4 10.98 9.99 3.39
C VAL A 4 10.08 9.05 2.58
N LEU A 5 10.66 8.33 1.61
CA LEU A 5 9.94 7.34 0.81
C LEU A 5 9.49 6.14 1.65
N TRP A 6 10.33 5.69 2.59
CA TRP A 6 9.95 4.68 3.57
C TRP A 6 8.87 5.16 4.53
N LEU A 7 8.93 6.41 4.99
CA LEU A 7 7.87 6.98 5.82
C LEU A 7 6.54 6.98 5.06
N LEU A 8 6.54 7.40 3.80
CA LEU A 8 5.35 7.41 2.95
C LEU A 8 4.82 5.98 2.72
N THR A 9 5.70 5.01 2.49
CA THR A 9 5.33 3.59 2.37
C THR A 9 4.72 3.05 3.66
N ALA A 10 5.29 3.38 4.82
CA ALA A 10 4.75 2.96 6.11
C ALA A 10 3.34 3.52 6.35
N VAL A 11 3.14 4.81 6.08
CA VAL A 11 1.82 5.46 6.19
C VAL A 11 0.82 4.85 5.22
N ALA A 12 1.20 4.62 3.96
CA ALA A 12 0.35 3.98 2.96
C ALA A 12 -0.06 2.55 3.37
N SER A 13 0.85 1.77 3.95
CA SER A 13 0.55 0.43 4.48
C SER A 13 -0.47 0.47 5.63
N VAL A 14 -0.37 1.45 6.53
CA VAL A 14 -1.37 1.64 7.61
C VAL A 14 -2.73 2.00 7.01
N ILE A 15 -2.76 2.93 6.05
CA ILE A 15 -4.01 3.31 5.36
C ILE A 15 -4.61 2.12 4.63
N ALA A 16 -3.81 1.33 3.92
CA ALA A 16 -4.26 0.12 3.24
C ALA A 16 -4.87 -0.89 4.22
N GLY A 17 -4.24 -1.11 5.38
CA GLY A 17 -4.79 -1.97 6.43
C GLY A 17 -6.13 -1.47 6.96
N LEU A 18 -6.27 -0.16 7.18
CA LEU A 18 -7.54 0.45 7.60
C LEU A 18 -8.62 0.32 6.52
N VAL A 19 -8.29 0.57 5.25
CA VAL A 19 -9.22 0.42 4.11
C VAL A 19 -9.69 -1.03 4.00
N MET A 20 -8.77 -2.00 4.13
CA MET A 20 -9.11 -3.42 4.11
C MET A 20 -10.04 -3.79 5.26
N PHE A 21 -9.68 -3.43 6.49
CA PHE A 21 -10.45 -3.78 7.69
C PHE A 21 -11.86 -3.16 7.67
N VAL A 22 -11.95 -1.85 7.43
CA VAL A 22 -13.23 -1.12 7.41
C VAL A 22 -14.06 -1.54 6.20
N GLY A 23 -13.43 -1.71 5.04
CA GLY A 23 -14.12 -2.05 3.81
C GLY A 23 -14.67 -3.47 3.82
N ILE A 24 -13.92 -4.46 4.32
CA ILE A 24 -14.42 -5.83 4.49
C ILE A 24 -15.53 -5.87 5.54
N SER A 25 -15.38 -5.17 6.66
CA SER A 25 -16.42 -5.12 7.71
C SER A 25 -17.74 -4.53 7.23
N LYS A 26 -17.73 -3.78 6.11
CA LYS A 26 -18.91 -3.15 5.51
C LYS A 26 -19.34 -3.82 4.19
N ALA A 27 -18.61 -4.83 3.73
CA ALA A 27 -18.90 -5.49 2.46
C ALA A 27 -20.16 -6.37 2.58
N ASN A 28 -21.01 -6.34 1.55
CA ASN A 28 -22.26 -7.10 1.50
C ASN A 28 -22.17 -8.30 0.54
N GLY A 29 -21.00 -8.93 0.49
CA GLY A 29 -20.73 -10.13 -0.30
C GLY A 29 -19.32 -10.20 -0.88
N ALA A 30 -18.97 -11.40 -1.36
CA ALA A 30 -17.64 -11.71 -1.90
C ALA A 30 -17.12 -10.75 -2.99
N PRO A 31 -17.95 -10.22 -3.93
CA PRO A 31 -17.46 -9.26 -4.92
C PRO A 31 -16.94 -7.95 -4.31
N GLN A 32 -17.58 -7.44 -3.27
CA GLN A 32 -17.14 -6.21 -2.58
C GLN A 32 -15.87 -6.47 -1.76
N GLU A 33 -15.78 -7.61 -1.08
CA GLU A 33 -14.58 -8.00 -0.34
C GLU A 33 -13.36 -8.09 -1.27
N ALA A 34 -13.53 -8.68 -2.46
CA ALA A 34 -12.48 -8.76 -3.47
C ALA A 34 -12.06 -7.37 -3.98
N ALA A 35 -13.03 -6.50 -4.27
CA ALA A 35 -12.76 -5.14 -4.72
C ALA A 35 -12.03 -4.30 -3.65
N VAL A 36 -12.48 -4.37 -2.39
CA VAL A 36 -11.83 -3.71 -1.25
C VAL A 36 -10.40 -4.21 -1.06
N SER A 37 -10.20 -5.52 -1.15
CA SER A 37 -8.88 -6.13 -1.03
C SER A 37 -7.95 -5.66 -2.14
N ALA A 38 -8.42 -5.60 -3.39
CA ALA A 38 -7.66 -5.07 -4.52
C ALA A 38 -7.28 -3.59 -4.33
N MET A 39 -8.21 -2.76 -3.83
CA MET A 39 -7.94 -1.35 -3.53
C MET A 39 -6.87 -1.19 -2.44
N ALA A 40 -6.99 -1.94 -1.34
CA ALA A 40 -6.01 -1.91 -0.25
C ALA A 40 -4.62 -2.34 -0.74
N LEU A 41 -4.53 -3.39 -1.55
CA LEU A 41 -3.28 -3.84 -2.15
C LEU A 41 -2.66 -2.76 -3.05
N GLY A 42 -3.47 -2.09 -3.88
CA GLY A 42 -2.99 -0.99 -4.72
C GLY A 42 -2.36 0.16 -3.91
N ILE A 43 -3.00 0.54 -2.80
CA ILE A 43 -2.50 1.60 -1.90
C ILE A 43 -1.16 1.21 -1.27
N ALA A 44 -0.97 -0.05 -0.86
CA ALA A 44 0.28 -0.49 -0.22
C ALA A 44 1.42 -0.76 -1.23
N ILE A 45 1.12 -1.40 -2.35
CA ILE A 45 2.14 -1.92 -3.29
C ILE A 45 2.79 -0.78 -4.07
N ILE A 46 2.03 0.18 -4.58
CA ILE A 46 2.55 1.24 -5.44
C ILE A 46 3.68 2.04 -4.75
N PRO A 47 3.49 2.58 -3.53
CA PRO A 47 4.55 3.32 -2.84
C PRO A 47 5.76 2.47 -2.48
N TYR A 48 5.54 1.20 -2.13
CA TYR A 48 6.63 0.27 -1.83
C TYR A 48 7.52 0.02 -3.05
N VAL A 49 6.92 -0.21 -4.22
CA VAL A 49 7.65 -0.41 -5.49
C VAL A 49 8.50 0.81 -5.81
N PHE A 50 7.95 2.02 -5.71
CA PHE A 50 8.72 3.26 -5.93
C PHE A 50 9.87 3.42 -4.93
N THR A 51 9.64 3.10 -3.66
CA THR A 51 10.68 3.16 -2.62
C THR A 51 11.82 2.20 -2.93
N ARG A 52 11.52 0.95 -3.31
CA ARG A 52 12.52 -0.06 -3.68
C ARG A 52 13.27 0.29 -4.96
N ALA A 53 12.57 0.81 -5.97
CA ALA A 53 13.21 1.27 -7.20
C ALA A 53 14.18 2.41 -6.94
N TRP A 54 13.78 3.37 -6.10
CA TRP A 54 14.66 4.47 -5.69
C TRP A 54 15.88 3.98 -4.91
N GLU A 55 15.71 3.03 -3.97
CA GLU A 55 16.83 2.41 -3.25
C GLU A 55 17.82 1.73 -4.20
N GLY A 56 17.33 0.97 -5.17
CA GLY A 56 18.18 0.34 -6.18
C GLY A 56 19.02 1.36 -6.95
N MET A 57 18.39 2.43 -7.45
CA MET A 57 19.11 3.51 -8.16
C MET A 57 20.08 4.29 -7.27
N ALA A 58 19.76 4.45 -5.97
CA ALA A 58 20.61 5.16 -5.03
C ALA A 58 21.82 4.33 -4.58
N SER A 59 21.72 3.00 -4.64
CA SER A 59 22.78 2.07 -4.25
C SER A 59 23.78 1.76 -5.37
N ASP A 60 23.45 2.09 -6.63
CA ASP A 60 24.30 1.93 -7.82
C ASP A 60 25.20 3.15 -8.09
N LYS A 61 25.22 4.12 -7.17
CA LYS A 61 26.10 5.30 -7.18
C LYS A 61 27.19 5.18 -6.14
#